data_AF-A0A645CF80-F1
#
_entry.id   AF-A0A645CF80-F1
#
_cell.length_a   1.000
_cell.length_b   1.000
_cell.length_c   1.000
_cell.angle_alpha   90.00
_cell.angle_beta   90.00
_cell.angle_gamma   90.00
#
_symmetry.space_group_name_H-M   'P 1'
#
loop_
_entity.id
_entity.type
_entity.pdbx_description
1 polymer ?
#
loop_
_entity_poly.entity_id
_entity_poly.type
_entity_poly.pdbx_seq_one_letter_code
_entity_poly.pdbx_strand_id
1 'polypeptide(L)'
;MNNNLYAPSKYLVDCFSEYDKRWENSFVTAFSDFSMSKVGWVSYSSKTLTLTTDMCTKYGINTAFVGRKIYPYADVNAITRTYGGNQYVASIWPKGDHSGNVANLVTPKNAYVHPYPLDEDEDRFAIYLSKESLSAEEKAKRAYVCINIDDLFDAEGKYREASFDGTNSYQLYPSLSKFNWSYDGLNYGSNLQIKTGDMFIMRMAEVYLIAAEANVALGNGEKAAEYINVLRKRACRNADDYENHMKLTTVDEEGIFDEYARELCGEFSRWALLKRHKAFEDRLAKYNVRAAASFNSSKNYLRPISYDFLSQIDNADEYGTNGY
;
A
#
# COMPACT_ATOMS: atom_id res chain seq x y z
N MET A 1 -3.98 6.67 -10.29
CA MET A 1 -4.03 7.21 -8.90
C MET A 1 -4.56 6.13 -7.98
N ASN A 2 -5.68 5.49 -8.34
CA ASN A 2 -6.15 4.27 -7.66
C ASN A 2 -5.40 3.04 -8.17
N ASN A 3 -5.02 2.13 -7.26
CA ASN A 3 -4.50 0.79 -7.57
C ASN A 3 -5.43 -0.22 -6.88
N ASN A 4 -5.62 -1.41 -7.45
CA ASN A 4 -6.43 -2.51 -6.91
C ASN A 4 -5.77 -3.86 -7.26
N LEU A 5 -4.47 -4.00 -7.02
CA LEU A 5 -3.71 -5.21 -7.37
C LEU A 5 -3.27 -6.01 -6.15
N TYR A 6 -2.71 -5.33 -5.15
CA TYR A 6 -2.12 -5.97 -3.98
C TYR A 6 -2.67 -5.36 -2.70
N ALA A 7 -3.43 -6.17 -1.96
CA ALA A 7 -3.94 -5.84 -0.64
C ALA A 7 -2.94 -6.31 0.45
N PRO A 8 -2.68 -5.51 1.50
CA PRO A 8 -1.89 -5.97 2.64
C PRO A 8 -2.67 -7.01 3.46
N SER A 9 -1.97 -7.96 4.08
CA SER A 9 -2.62 -8.78 5.11
C SER A 9 -2.95 -7.95 6.34
N LYS A 10 -3.88 -8.42 7.19
CA LYS A 10 -4.18 -7.78 8.47
C LYS A 10 -2.92 -7.53 9.30
N TYR A 11 -2.04 -8.54 9.38
CA TYR A 11 -0.73 -8.42 10.02
C TYR A 11 0.10 -7.23 9.51
N LEU A 12 0.17 -7.02 8.18
CA LEU A 12 0.95 -5.92 7.64
C LEU A 12 0.30 -4.56 7.95
N VAL A 13 -1.03 -4.46 7.93
CA VAL A 13 -1.74 -3.26 8.38
C VAL A 13 -1.39 -2.92 9.83
N ASP A 14 -1.43 -3.94 10.70
CA ASP A 14 -1.21 -3.81 12.15
C ASP A 14 0.25 -3.49 12.50
N CYS A 15 1.18 -3.79 11.60
CA CYS A 15 2.56 -3.39 11.78
C CYS A 15 2.71 -1.86 11.81
N PHE A 16 1.90 -1.09 11.08
CA PHE A 16 2.04 0.36 11.06
C PHE A 16 1.35 0.99 12.27
N SER A 17 2.00 1.95 12.91
CA SER A 17 1.38 2.81 13.93
C SER A 17 0.81 4.09 13.30
N GLU A 18 0.04 4.84 14.08
CA GLU A 18 -0.41 6.17 13.69
C GLU A 18 0.75 7.16 13.50
N TYR A 19 1.99 6.86 13.92
CA TYR A 19 3.15 7.76 13.79
C TYR A 19 4.04 7.42 12.58
N ASP A 20 3.74 6.33 11.86
CA ASP A 20 4.59 5.79 10.82
C ASP A 20 4.15 6.26 9.42
N LYS A 21 4.93 7.16 8.82
CA LYS A 21 4.61 7.71 7.49
C LYS A 21 4.85 6.74 6.35
N ARG A 22 5.45 5.58 6.60
CA ARG A 22 5.60 4.54 5.58
C ARG A 22 4.23 4.04 5.13
N TRP A 23 3.21 4.12 5.98
CA TRP A 23 1.84 3.72 5.63
C TRP A 23 1.33 4.45 4.38
N GLU A 24 1.27 5.78 4.40
CA GLU A 24 0.80 6.59 3.27
C GLU A 24 1.78 6.63 2.08
N ASN A 25 3.04 6.26 2.31
CA ASN A 25 4.03 6.11 1.24
C ASN A 25 4.02 4.71 0.59
N SER A 26 3.34 3.74 1.22
CA SER A 26 3.29 2.35 0.74
C SER A 26 1.92 1.98 0.20
N PHE A 27 0.84 2.60 0.69
CA PHE A 27 -0.53 2.25 0.30
C PHE A 27 -1.35 3.48 -0.10
N VAL A 28 -2.16 3.31 -1.14
CA VAL A 28 -3.29 4.18 -1.43
C VAL A 28 -4.45 3.79 -0.52
N THR A 29 -4.91 4.72 0.30
CA THR A 29 -6.04 4.54 1.24
C THR A 29 -7.22 5.46 0.96
N ALA A 30 -7.06 6.45 0.10
CA ALA A 30 -8.14 7.35 -0.33
C ALA A 30 -8.30 7.26 -1.86
N PHE A 31 -9.54 7.25 -2.34
CA PHE A 31 -9.85 7.05 -3.75
C PHE A 31 -10.58 8.27 -4.33
N SER A 32 -10.11 8.71 -5.48
CA SER A 32 -10.58 9.90 -6.18
C SER A 32 -10.69 9.64 -7.68
N ASP A 33 -11.41 10.53 -8.37
CA ASP A 33 -11.40 10.59 -9.83
C ASP A 33 -10.26 11.49 -10.32
N PHE A 34 -9.99 11.44 -11.63
CA PHE A 34 -8.98 12.25 -12.30
C PHE A 34 -9.56 12.94 -13.53
N SER A 35 -9.10 14.16 -13.79
CA SER A 35 -9.36 14.87 -15.05
C SER A 35 -8.19 14.72 -16.03
N MET A 36 -8.39 15.17 -17.27
CA MET A 36 -7.37 15.32 -18.31
C MET A 36 -7.53 16.70 -18.97
N SER A 37 -7.63 17.72 -18.12
CA SER A 37 -7.94 19.10 -18.50
C SER A 37 -6.79 19.73 -19.28
N LYS A 38 -5.53 19.40 -18.96
CA LYS A 38 -4.35 19.88 -19.71
C LYS A 38 -4.40 19.56 -21.21
N VAL A 39 -4.97 18.41 -21.58
CA VAL A 39 -5.10 17.96 -22.97
C VAL A 39 -6.52 18.09 -23.53
N GLY A 40 -7.46 18.59 -22.73
CA GLY A 40 -8.84 18.79 -23.13
C GLY A 40 -9.66 17.52 -23.36
N TRP A 41 -9.19 16.35 -22.90
CA TRP A 41 -9.88 15.06 -23.17
C TRP A 41 -10.99 14.77 -22.17
N VAL A 42 -10.77 15.12 -20.90
CA VAL A 42 -11.71 14.92 -19.80
C VAL A 42 -11.71 16.17 -18.96
N SER A 43 -12.81 16.91 -18.94
CA SER A 43 -12.88 18.18 -18.21
C SER A 43 -12.94 17.96 -16.71
N TYR A 44 -12.36 18.90 -15.95
CA TYR A 44 -12.52 19.00 -14.49
C TYR A 44 -13.99 18.87 -14.04
N SER A 45 -14.89 19.59 -14.73
CA SER A 45 -16.32 19.59 -14.42
C SER A 45 -17.00 18.23 -14.65
N SER A 46 -16.60 17.48 -15.68
CA SER A 46 -17.17 16.15 -15.95
C SER A 46 -16.79 15.10 -14.90
N LYS A 47 -15.75 15.38 -14.12
CA LYS A 47 -15.22 14.54 -13.05
C LYS A 47 -15.56 15.06 -11.65
N THR A 48 -16.38 16.10 -11.59
CA THR A 48 -16.92 16.62 -10.34
C THR A 48 -18.24 15.91 -10.04
N LEU A 49 -18.27 15.14 -8.96
CA LEU A 49 -19.45 14.43 -8.47
C LEU A 49 -20.28 15.36 -7.58
N THR A 50 -21.60 15.39 -7.74
CA THR A 50 -22.51 16.07 -6.79
C THR A 50 -23.24 15.02 -5.97
N LEU A 51 -23.20 15.14 -4.64
CA LEU A 51 -23.84 14.20 -3.73
C LEU A 51 -25.37 14.30 -3.84
N THR A 52 -26.01 13.17 -4.13
CA THR A 52 -27.47 13.06 -4.15
C THR A 52 -27.97 12.41 -2.86
N THR A 53 -29.26 12.57 -2.56
CA THR A 53 -29.91 11.90 -1.41
C THR A 53 -29.72 10.38 -1.47
N ASP A 54 -29.83 9.78 -2.66
CA ASP A 54 -29.66 8.34 -2.86
C ASP A 54 -28.22 7.89 -2.56
N MET A 55 -27.22 8.66 -3.00
CA MET A 55 -25.81 8.37 -2.69
C MET A 55 -25.55 8.48 -1.19
N CYS A 56 -26.02 9.57 -0.57
CA CYS A 56 -25.86 9.77 0.88
C CYS A 56 -26.47 8.62 1.67
N THR A 57 -27.70 8.23 1.32
CA THR A 57 -28.41 7.13 1.97
C THR A 57 -27.70 5.80 1.76
N LYS A 58 -27.32 5.48 0.51
CA LYS A 58 -26.69 4.20 0.16
C LYS A 58 -25.33 3.99 0.81
N TYR A 59 -24.52 5.04 0.91
CA TYR A 59 -23.13 4.95 1.39
C TYR A 59 -22.94 5.50 2.80
N GLY A 60 -24.01 5.77 3.53
CA GLY A 60 -23.94 6.23 4.92
C GLY A 60 -23.31 7.62 5.09
N ILE A 61 -23.35 8.47 4.05
CA ILE A 61 -22.91 9.87 4.15
C ILE A 61 -24.06 10.69 4.73
N ASN A 62 -23.77 11.59 5.66
CA ASN A 62 -24.77 12.47 6.26
C ASN A 62 -25.54 13.26 5.18
N THR A 63 -26.88 13.21 5.24
CA THR A 63 -27.76 13.87 4.25
C THR A 63 -27.67 15.39 4.29
N ALA A 64 -27.10 15.98 5.34
CA ALA A 64 -26.74 17.40 5.36
C ALA A 64 -25.72 17.80 4.29
N PHE A 65 -25.02 16.83 3.69
CA PHE A 65 -24.07 17.05 2.60
C PHE A 65 -24.66 16.89 1.20
N VAL A 66 -25.96 16.61 1.06
CA VAL A 66 -26.62 16.59 -0.26
C VAL A 66 -26.40 17.93 -0.98
N GLY A 67 -26.01 17.86 -2.26
CA GLY A 67 -25.64 19.01 -3.08
C GLY A 67 -24.18 19.46 -2.96
N ARG A 68 -23.41 18.96 -1.97
CA ARG A 68 -21.96 19.16 -1.95
C ARG A 68 -21.30 18.42 -3.10
N LYS A 69 -20.13 18.91 -3.49
CA LYS A 69 -19.35 18.38 -4.61
C LYS A 69 -18.10 17.68 -4.12
N ILE A 70 -17.75 16.60 -4.81
CA ILE A 70 -16.44 15.94 -4.72
C ILE A 70 -15.73 16.15 -6.04
N TYR A 71 -14.56 16.74 -6.00
CA TYR A 71 -13.76 17.17 -7.14
C TYR A 71 -12.70 16.11 -7.52
N PRO A 72 -12.17 16.10 -8.75
CA PRO A 72 -11.05 15.24 -9.07
C PRO A 72 -9.79 15.68 -8.30
N TYR A 73 -9.02 14.73 -7.77
CA TYR A 73 -7.78 15.03 -7.05
C TYR A 73 -6.60 15.27 -8.01
N ALA A 74 -6.58 14.56 -9.14
CA ALA A 74 -5.50 14.59 -10.09
C ALA A 74 -5.94 15.09 -11.46
N ASP A 75 -5.01 15.68 -12.19
CA ASP A 75 -5.07 15.87 -13.63
C ASP A 75 -3.98 15.05 -14.30
N VAL A 76 -4.34 14.21 -15.27
CA VAL A 76 -3.41 13.39 -16.04
C VAL A 76 -3.13 14.07 -17.38
N ASN A 77 -1.91 14.56 -17.54
CA ASN A 77 -1.44 15.12 -18.79
C ASN A 77 -1.02 14.00 -19.75
N ALA A 78 -1.57 13.99 -20.96
CA ALA A 78 -1.13 13.09 -22.02
C ALA A 78 -0.08 13.78 -22.91
N ILE A 79 1.11 13.21 -23.00
CA ILE A 79 2.19 13.72 -23.85
C ILE A 79 2.39 12.73 -24.99
N THR A 80 2.04 13.16 -26.20
CA THR A 80 2.22 12.35 -27.40
C THR A 80 3.70 12.21 -27.72
N ARG A 81 4.14 10.98 -28.00
CA ARG A 81 5.52 10.70 -28.44
C ARG A 81 5.51 10.10 -29.83
N THR A 82 6.45 10.53 -30.67
CA THR A 82 6.68 9.93 -32.00
C THR A 82 7.23 8.50 -31.87
N TYR A 83 8.03 8.25 -30.83
CA TYR A 83 8.65 6.96 -30.51
C TYR A 83 8.51 6.68 -29.01
N GLY A 84 8.23 5.42 -28.62
CA GLY A 84 8.19 5.03 -27.20
C GLY A 84 6.85 5.22 -26.48
N GLY A 85 5.72 5.33 -27.20
CA GLY A 85 4.39 5.37 -26.58
C GLY A 85 4.04 6.69 -25.87
N ASN A 86 2.74 6.96 -25.76
CA ASN A 86 2.25 8.16 -25.07
C ASN A 86 2.58 8.12 -23.58
N GLN A 87 2.89 9.29 -23.01
CA GLN A 87 3.17 9.44 -21.59
C GLN A 87 1.96 10.01 -20.87
N TYR A 88 1.77 9.58 -19.62
CA TYR A 88 0.65 10.00 -18.77
C TYR A 88 1.20 10.45 -17.43
N VAL A 89 1.33 11.77 -17.26
CA VAL A 89 1.98 12.38 -16.10
C VAL A 89 0.94 13.09 -15.25
N ALA A 90 0.83 12.69 -13.99
CA ALA A 90 -0.14 13.25 -13.07
C ALA A 90 0.36 14.57 -12.46
N SER A 91 -0.55 15.53 -12.35
CA SER A 91 -0.45 16.74 -11.53
C SER A 91 -1.61 16.74 -10.53
N ILE A 92 -1.51 17.50 -9.44
CA ILE A 92 -2.50 17.53 -8.37
C ILE A 92 -3.29 18.84 -8.39
N TRP A 93 -4.61 18.74 -8.27
CA TRP A 93 -5.48 19.89 -7.99
C TRP A 93 -5.33 20.29 -6.52
N PRO A 94 -4.96 21.55 -6.20
CA PRO A 94 -4.87 22.01 -4.83
C PRO A 94 -6.20 21.85 -4.07
N LYS A 95 -6.13 21.57 -2.77
CA LYS A 95 -7.32 21.55 -1.91
C LYS A 95 -8.00 22.92 -1.92
N GLY A 96 -9.32 22.95 -2.10
CA GLY A 96 -10.08 24.19 -2.18
C GLY A 96 -10.02 24.94 -3.52
N ASP A 97 -9.23 24.47 -4.50
CA ASP A 97 -9.31 25.00 -5.86
C ASP A 97 -10.41 24.29 -6.64
N HIS A 98 -11.49 25.01 -6.92
CA HIS A 98 -12.63 24.50 -7.68
C HIS A 98 -12.75 25.11 -9.08
N SER A 99 -11.72 25.84 -9.52
CA SER A 99 -11.75 26.61 -10.77
C SER A 99 -11.62 25.74 -12.02
N GLY A 100 -10.97 24.57 -11.91
CA GLY A 100 -10.54 23.78 -13.05
C GLY A 100 -9.47 24.47 -13.91
N ASN A 101 -8.83 25.54 -13.40
CA ASN A 101 -7.78 26.26 -14.10
C ASN A 101 -6.47 25.48 -14.05
N VAL A 102 -6.05 24.90 -15.18
CA VAL A 102 -4.83 24.09 -15.29
C VAL A 102 -3.54 24.82 -14.86
N ALA A 103 -3.55 26.16 -14.80
CA ALA A 103 -2.43 26.95 -14.28
C ALA A 103 -2.20 26.77 -12.77
N ASN A 104 -3.21 26.31 -12.02
CA ASN A 104 -3.12 26.09 -10.58
C ASN A 104 -2.61 24.68 -10.22
N LEU A 105 -2.46 23.79 -11.20
CA LEU A 105 -2.01 22.42 -10.97
C LEU A 105 -0.60 22.39 -10.38
N VAL A 106 -0.41 21.56 -9.36
CA VAL A 106 0.88 21.39 -8.68
C VAL A 106 1.53 20.10 -9.14
N THR A 107 2.83 20.14 -9.39
CA THR A 107 3.64 18.94 -9.64
C THR A 107 3.98 18.28 -8.29
N PRO A 108 3.46 17.06 -8.01
CA PRO A 108 3.78 16.37 -6.77
C PRO A 108 5.17 15.73 -6.87
N LYS A 109 5.82 15.49 -5.72
CA LYS A 109 6.99 14.61 -5.65
C LYS A 109 6.62 13.17 -6.01
N ASN A 110 5.47 12.71 -5.53
CA ASN A 110 4.88 11.43 -5.88
C ASN A 110 3.36 11.58 -5.91
N ALA A 111 2.74 11.38 -7.08
CA ALA A 111 1.30 11.54 -7.26
C ALA A 111 0.46 10.49 -6.51
N TYR A 112 1.06 9.36 -6.11
CA TYR A 112 0.39 8.28 -5.40
C TYR A 112 0.46 8.40 -3.88
N VAL A 113 1.18 9.39 -3.35
CA VAL A 113 1.15 9.72 -1.92
C VAL A 113 -0.01 10.66 -1.71
N HIS A 114 -1.12 10.12 -1.23
CA HIS A 114 -2.32 10.89 -0.91
C HIS A 114 -2.18 11.55 0.47
N PRO A 115 -2.91 12.66 0.73
CA PRO A 115 -2.99 13.22 2.08
C PRO A 115 -3.44 12.14 3.08
N TYR A 116 -2.75 12.07 4.21
CA TYR A 116 -3.05 11.08 5.24
C TYR A 116 -2.65 11.58 6.65
N PRO A 117 -3.52 11.46 7.67
CA PRO A 117 -4.94 11.11 7.56
C PRO A 117 -5.71 12.08 6.66
N LEU A 118 -6.90 11.67 6.19
CA LEU A 118 -7.72 12.53 5.35
C LEU A 118 -8.53 13.53 6.20
N ASP A 119 -8.34 14.83 5.94
CA ASP A 119 -9.03 15.92 6.65
C ASP A 119 -10.55 15.86 6.51
N GLU A 120 -11.29 16.26 7.55
CA GLU A 120 -12.77 16.17 7.57
C GLU A 120 -13.46 16.94 6.44
N ASP A 121 -12.87 18.06 6.04
CA ASP A 121 -13.34 18.97 5.00
C ASP A 121 -12.72 18.69 3.62
N GLU A 122 -12.01 17.56 3.47
CA GLU A 122 -11.50 17.16 2.17
C GLU A 122 -12.64 16.91 1.18
N ASP A 123 -12.47 17.43 -0.04
CA ASP A 123 -13.51 17.46 -1.06
C ASP A 123 -13.02 16.91 -2.41
N ARG A 124 -11.84 16.28 -2.46
CA ARG A 124 -11.30 15.68 -3.69
C ARG A 124 -11.33 14.14 -3.72
N PHE A 125 -11.76 13.50 -2.64
CA PHE A 125 -11.79 12.04 -2.51
C PHE A 125 -13.21 11.57 -2.21
N ALA A 126 -13.63 10.49 -2.86
CA ALA A 126 -14.96 9.91 -2.69
C ALA A 126 -15.00 8.83 -1.60
N ILE A 127 -13.88 8.16 -1.37
CA ILE A 127 -13.75 7.04 -0.42
C ILE A 127 -12.45 7.22 0.36
N TYR A 128 -12.51 6.98 1.67
CA TYR A 128 -11.39 6.96 2.58
C TYR A 128 -11.42 5.68 3.43
N LEU A 129 -10.32 4.94 3.38
CA LEU A 129 -10.06 3.79 4.24
C LEU A 129 -9.20 4.27 5.42
N SER A 130 -9.84 4.47 6.55
CA SER A 130 -9.16 4.93 7.77
C SER A 130 -8.47 3.77 8.45
N LYS A 131 -7.18 3.93 8.76
CA LYS A 131 -6.47 2.96 9.61
C LYS A 131 -6.88 3.11 11.06
N GLU A 132 -6.95 4.35 11.54
CA GLU A 132 -7.45 4.64 12.89
C GLU A 132 -8.97 4.63 12.85
N SER A 133 -9.59 3.91 13.79
CA SER A 133 -11.03 3.70 13.78
C SER A 133 -11.79 5.01 14.00
N LEU A 134 -12.61 5.38 13.02
CA LEU A 134 -13.52 6.52 13.13
C LEU A 134 -14.85 6.07 13.75
N SER A 135 -15.35 6.85 14.70
CA SER A 135 -16.70 6.70 15.25
C SER A 135 -17.77 7.07 14.23
N ALA A 136 -19.03 6.71 14.51
CA ALA A 136 -20.15 7.13 13.66
C ALA A 136 -20.28 8.66 13.60
N GLU A 137 -20.02 9.35 14.71
CA GLU A 137 -20.05 10.81 14.82
C GLU A 137 -18.93 11.46 14.00
N GLU A 138 -17.74 10.86 13.96
CA GLU A 138 -16.63 11.33 13.13
C GLU A 138 -16.89 11.10 11.64
N LYS A 139 -17.38 9.91 11.27
CA LYS A 139 -17.80 9.62 9.89
C LYS A 139 -18.89 10.59 9.43
N ALA A 140 -19.84 10.95 10.29
CA ALA A 140 -20.95 11.85 9.97
C ALA A 140 -20.54 13.31 9.69
N LYS A 141 -19.29 13.71 9.99
CA LYS A 141 -18.74 15.04 9.68
C LYS A 141 -18.13 15.14 8.28
N ARG A 142 -17.99 14.02 7.57
CA ARG A 142 -17.26 13.91 6.31
C ARG A 142 -18.22 13.75 5.13
N ALA A 143 -17.96 14.49 4.05
CA ALA A 143 -18.77 14.45 2.84
C ALA A 143 -18.34 13.35 1.85
N TYR A 144 -17.69 12.30 2.35
CA TYR A 144 -17.14 11.18 1.58
C TYR A 144 -17.27 9.88 2.37
N VAL A 145 -17.23 8.74 1.68
CA VAL A 145 -17.41 7.42 2.30
C VAL A 145 -16.21 7.12 3.19
N CYS A 146 -16.46 6.76 4.45
CA CYS A 146 -15.42 6.45 5.42
C CYS A 146 -15.58 5.01 5.92
N ILE A 147 -14.58 4.18 5.67
CA ILE A 147 -14.57 2.77 6.10
C ILE A 147 -13.35 2.57 7.00
N ASN A 148 -13.54 1.95 8.16
CA ASN A 148 -12.41 1.57 8.99
C ASN A 148 -11.80 0.32 8.37
N ILE A 149 -10.47 0.30 8.20
CA ILE A 149 -9.79 -0.82 7.54
C ILE A 149 -10.04 -2.14 8.28
N ASP A 150 -10.17 -2.09 9.61
CA ASP A 150 -10.48 -3.27 10.42
C ASP A 150 -11.86 -3.88 10.07
N ASP A 151 -12.84 -3.08 9.64
CA ASP A 151 -14.16 -3.56 9.24
C ASP A 151 -14.09 -4.45 7.98
N LEU A 152 -13.03 -4.30 7.16
CA LEU A 152 -12.80 -5.07 5.93
C LEU A 152 -12.35 -6.51 6.22
N PHE A 153 -11.94 -6.81 7.45
CA PHE A 153 -11.48 -8.14 7.85
C PHE A 153 -12.55 -8.89 8.65
N ASP A 154 -12.56 -10.21 8.50
CA ASP A 154 -13.32 -11.13 9.36
C ASP A 154 -12.56 -11.44 10.67
N ALA A 155 -13.14 -12.29 11.52
CA ALA A 155 -12.57 -12.64 12.82
C ALA A 155 -11.23 -13.40 12.69
N GLU A 156 -11.01 -14.06 11.56
CA GLU A 156 -9.78 -14.78 11.22
C GLU A 156 -8.73 -13.89 10.54
N GLY A 157 -9.00 -12.59 10.37
CA GLY A 157 -8.08 -11.63 9.77
C GLY A 157 -7.98 -11.74 8.25
N LYS A 158 -8.94 -12.37 7.59
CA LYS A 158 -9.07 -12.44 6.12
C LYS A 158 -10.00 -11.33 5.64
N TYR A 159 -9.75 -10.81 4.44
CA TYR A 159 -10.69 -9.89 3.79
C TYR A 159 -12.06 -10.55 3.63
N ARG A 160 -13.11 -9.82 4.02
CA ARG A 160 -14.50 -10.25 3.87
C ARG A 160 -14.82 -10.50 2.39
N GLU A 161 -15.54 -11.58 2.13
CA GLU A 161 -15.97 -11.95 0.76
C GLU A 161 -17.44 -11.57 0.47
N ALA A 162 -18.11 -10.98 1.45
CA ALA A 162 -19.51 -10.55 1.36
C ALA A 162 -19.71 -9.16 1.96
N SER A 163 -20.78 -8.50 1.54
CA SER A 163 -21.18 -7.19 2.06
C SER A 163 -21.45 -7.23 3.56
N PHE A 164 -20.96 -6.22 4.28
CA PHE A 164 -21.17 -6.02 5.72
C PHE A 164 -21.92 -4.72 6.04
N ASP A 165 -22.08 -3.84 5.05
CA ASP A 165 -22.69 -2.51 5.18
C ASP A 165 -23.80 -2.27 4.14
N GLY A 166 -24.22 -3.31 3.40
CA GLY A 166 -25.20 -3.19 2.33
C GLY A 166 -24.62 -2.63 1.02
N THR A 167 -23.30 -2.43 0.94
CA THR A 167 -22.60 -1.95 -0.25
C THR A 167 -21.50 -2.92 -0.70
N ASN A 168 -20.73 -2.52 -1.72
CA ASN A 168 -19.58 -3.27 -2.20
C ASN A 168 -18.27 -2.91 -1.48
N SER A 169 -18.34 -2.30 -0.28
CA SER A 169 -17.16 -1.92 0.52
C SER A 169 -16.19 -3.08 0.77
N TYR A 170 -16.69 -4.31 0.85
CA TYR A 170 -15.88 -5.53 1.01
C TYR A 170 -14.90 -5.80 -0.16
N GLN A 171 -15.06 -5.11 -1.29
CA GLN A 171 -14.14 -5.18 -2.44
C GLN A 171 -13.00 -4.16 -2.36
N LEU A 172 -13.03 -3.26 -1.37
CA LEU A 172 -12.02 -2.23 -1.15
C LEU A 172 -10.91 -2.75 -0.24
N TYR A 173 -9.71 -2.21 -0.45
CA TYR A 173 -8.56 -2.44 0.41
C TYR A 173 -7.49 -1.37 0.20
N PRO A 174 -6.66 -1.07 1.22
CA PRO A 174 -5.46 -0.29 1.02
C PRO A 174 -4.60 -0.94 -0.07
N SER A 175 -4.19 -0.18 -1.08
CA SER A 175 -3.56 -0.77 -2.26
C SER A 175 -2.12 -0.34 -2.41
N LEU A 176 -1.20 -1.31 -2.54
CA LEU A 176 0.24 -1.05 -2.60
C LEU A 176 0.59 -0.04 -3.71
N SER A 177 1.29 1.05 -3.38
CA SER A 177 1.65 2.14 -4.29
C SER A 177 3.15 2.28 -4.55
N LYS A 178 4.00 1.56 -3.78
CA LYS A 178 5.46 1.72 -3.75
C LYS A 178 6.19 1.57 -5.10
N PHE A 179 5.59 0.86 -6.05
CA PHE A 179 6.11 0.65 -7.42
C PHE A 179 5.20 1.26 -8.49
N ASN A 180 4.44 2.29 -8.12
CA ASN A 180 3.71 3.11 -9.06
C ASN A 180 4.47 4.43 -9.27
N TRP A 181 4.80 4.70 -10.53
CA TRP A 181 5.51 5.90 -10.94
C TRP A 181 4.63 6.77 -11.82
N SER A 182 4.86 8.08 -11.77
CA SER A 182 4.22 9.03 -12.68
C SER A 182 5.22 10.13 -13.01
N TYR A 183 5.89 9.97 -14.16
CA TYR A 183 6.85 10.94 -14.67
C TYR A 183 6.97 10.80 -16.19
N ASP A 184 7.54 11.81 -16.83
CA ASP A 184 7.72 11.85 -18.27
C ASP A 184 8.89 10.95 -18.71
N GLY A 185 8.63 9.95 -19.55
CA GLY A 185 9.60 8.92 -19.96
C GLY A 185 9.39 7.56 -19.29
N LEU A 186 8.35 7.41 -18.45
CA LEU A 186 8.00 6.16 -17.79
C LEU A 186 7.56 5.05 -18.75
N ASN A 187 6.83 5.37 -19.82
CA ASN A 187 6.25 4.36 -20.70
C ASN A 187 7.12 4.19 -21.95
N TYR A 188 7.25 2.95 -22.44
CA TYR A 188 7.89 2.62 -23.70
C TYR A 188 7.05 1.62 -24.51
N GLY A 189 7.27 1.58 -25.83
CA GLY A 189 6.51 0.72 -26.75
C GLY A 189 5.08 1.19 -27.03
N SER A 190 4.38 0.51 -27.93
CA SER A 190 2.97 0.78 -28.24
C SER A 190 2.06 0.33 -27.09
N ASN A 191 0.93 1.02 -26.87
CA ASN A 191 -0.13 0.61 -25.93
C ASN A 191 0.33 0.37 -24.47
N LEU A 192 1.25 1.18 -23.93
CA LEU A 192 1.69 1.12 -22.52
C LEU A 192 2.27 -0.24 -22.10
N GLN A 193 2.83 -1.01 -23.03
CA GLN A 193 3.33 -2.36 -22.77
C GLN A 193 4.55 -2.40 -21.84
N ILE A 194 5.40 -1.37 -21.89
CA ILE A 194 6.62 -1.31 -21.10
C ILE A 194 6.54 -0.10 -20.18
N LYS A 195 6.83 -0.31 -18.89
CA LYS A 195 7.05 0.75 -17.92
C LYS A 195 8.47 0.63 -17.36
N THR A 196 9.21 1.72 -17.40
CA THR A 196 10.58 1.81 -16.86
C THR A 196 10.50 2.40 -15.46
N GLY A 197 10.53 1.57 -14.43
CA GLY A 197 10.61 2.03 -13.05
C GLY A 197 11.65 1.22 -12.30
N ASP A 198 12.43 1.89 -11.47
CA ASP A 198 13.52 1.23 -10.75
C ASP A 198 12.96 0.29 -9.68
N MET A 199 13.34 -0.98 -9.79
CA MET A 199 13.07 -1.98 -8.76
C MET A 199 14.31 -2.13 -7.89
N PHE A 200 14.12 -2.05 -6.57
CA PHE A 200 15.23 -2.23 -5.64
C PHE A 200 15.63 -3.70 -5.56
N ILE A 201 16.91 -3.98 -5.84
CA ILE A 201 17.52 -5.28 -5.52
C ILE A 201 18.07 -5.25 -4.08
N MET A 202 18.69 -4.13 -3.69
CA MET A 202 19.16 -3.86 -2.33
C MET A 202 19.12 -2.34 -2.09
N ARG A 203 18.96 -1.92 -0.82
CA ARG A 203 19.08 -0.51 -0.42
C ARG A 203 19.52 -0.38 1.03
N MET A 204 20.01 0.81 1.41
CA MET A 204 20.62 1.04 2.73
C MET A 204 19.76 0.60 3.92
N ALA A 205 18.43 0.67 3.82
CA ALA A 205 17.56 0.21 4.90
C ALA A 205 17.70 -1.28 5.20
N GLU A 206 17.91 -2.11 4.17
CA GLU A 206 18.13 -3.54 4.32
C GLU A 206 19.44 -3.83 5.07
N VAL A 207 20.47 -3.02 4.87
CA VAL A 207 21.73 -3.15 5.62
C VAL A 207 21.52 -2.95 7.12
N TYR A 208 20.72 -1.94 7.52
CA TYR A 208 20.33 -1.73 8.91
C TYR A 208 19.52 -2.91 9.46
N LEU A 209 18.60 -3.46 8.68
CA LEU A 209 17.79 -4.60 9.07
C LEU A 209 18.62 -5.87 9.25
N ILE A 210 19.56 -6.17 8.35
CA ILE A 210 20.49 -7.29 8.46
C ILE A 210 21.38 -7.14 9.70
N ALA A 211 21.88 -5.93 9.97
CA ALA A 211 22.68 -5.65 11.16
C ALA A 211 21.86 -5.84 12.46
N ALA A 212 20.61 -5.38 12.48
CA ALA A 212 19.70 -5.59 13.61
C ALA A 212 19.40 -7.07 13.83
N GLU A 213 19.06 -7.80 12.77
CA GLU A 213 18.78 -9.24 12.79
C GLU A 213 19.96 -10.04 13.33
N ALA A 214 21.18 -9.75 12.86
CA ALA A 214 22.39 -10.39 13.37
C ALA A 214 22.60 -10.12 14.87
N ASN A 215 22.29 -8.92 15.36
CA ASN A 215 22.40 -8.59 16.78
C ASN A 215 21.36 -9.32 17.62
N VAL A 216 20.12 -9.45 17.15
CA VAL A 216 19.10 -10.27 17.82
C VAL A 216 19.55 -11.72 17.91
N ALA A 217 20.11 -12.28 16.83
CA ALA A 217 20.64 -13.64 16.83
C ALA A 217 21.81 -13.86 17.81
N LEU A 218 22.56 -12.80 18.13
CA LEU A 218 23.63 -12.79 19.13
C LEU A 218 23.15 -12.47 20.55
N GLY A 219 21.83 -12.26 20.77
CA GLY A 219 21.27 -11.88 22.06
C GLY A 219 21.40 -10.39 22.42
N ASN A 220 21.81 -9.55 21.48
CA ASN A 220 22.09 -8.12 21.69
C ASN A 220 20.91 -7.24 21.25
N GLY A 221 19.73 -7.42 21.86
CA GLY A 221 18.50 -6.72 21.48
C GLY A 221 18.59 -5.18 21.59
N GLU A 222 19.30 -4.65 22.57
CA GLU A 222 19.53 -3.20 22.71
C GLU A 222 20.33 -2.64 21.52
N LYS A 223 21.35 -3.38 21.08
CA LYS A 223 22.16 -2.99 19.92
C LYS A 223 21.37 -3.11 18.62
N ALA A 224 20.50 -4.10 18.50
CA ALA A 224 19.59 -4.22 17.38
C ALA A 224 18.62 -3.01 17.30
N ALA A 225 18.14 -2.53 18.44
CA ALA A 225 17.28 -1.34 18.52
C ALA A 225 17.98 -0.10 17.96
N GLU A 226 19.29 0.10 18.21
CA GLU A 226 20.05 1.22 17.64
C GLU A 226 19.95 1.26 16.10
N TYR A 227 20.07 0.12 15.42
CA TYR A 227 19.99 0.04 13.96
C TYR A 227 18.56 0.27 13.45
N ILE A 228 17.55 -0.33 14.08
CA ILE A 228 16.14 -0.13 13.70
C ILE A 228 15.69 1.30 13.92
N ASN A 229 16.16 1.93 15.00
CA ASN A 229 15.84 3.31 15.35
C ASN A 229 16.26 4.32 14.29
N VAL A 230 17.30 4.03 13.49
CA VAL A 230 17.66 4.86 12.32
C VAL A 230 16.50 4.87 11.31
N LEU A 231 15.90 3.72 11.03
CA LEU A 231 14.79 3.58 10.09
C LEU A 231 13.52 4.21 10.65
N ARG A 232 13.20 3.94 11.92
CA ARG A 232 12.01 4.47 12.59
C ARG A 232 12.05 5.99 12.74
N LYS A 233 13.21 6.57 13.07
CA LYS A 233 13.39 8.03 13.11
C LYS A 233 13.14 8.68 11.74
N ARG A 234 13.62 8.05 10.67
CA ARG A 234 13.36 8.50 9.28
C ARG A 234 11.89 8.34 8.89
N ALA A 235 11.24 7.28 9.35
CA ALA A 235 9.85 6.93 9.06
C ALA A 235 8.83 7.66 9.94
N CYS A 236 9.25 8.32 11.02
CA CYS A 236 8.34 9.05 11.89
C CYS A 236 7.69 10.21 11.11
N ARG A 237 6.36 10.35 11.27
CA ARG A 237 5.57 11.38 10.58
C ARG A 237 5.94 12.77 11.08
N ASN A 238 5.87 12.99 12.40
CA ASN A 238 6.36 14.19 13.05
C ASN A 238 7.61 13.86 13.88
N ALA A 239 8.64 14.69 13.80
CA ALA A 239 9.90 14.42 14.50
C ALA A 239 9.72 14.34 16.02
N ASP A 240 8.76 15.07 16.58
CA ASP A 240 8.49 15.13 18.02
C ASP A 240 7.86 13.84 18.57
N ASP A 241 7.19 13.05 17.71
CA ASP A 241 6.58 11.78 18.11
C ASP A 241 7.63 10.67 18.29
N TYR A 242 8.84 10.86 17.78
CA TYR A 242 9.83 9.79 17.69
C TYR A 242 10.24 9.26 19.07
N GLU A 243 10.66 10.15 19.98
CA GLU A 243 11.23 9.74 21.28
C GLU A 243 10.19 9.05 22.17
N ASN A 244 8.93 9.48 22.13
CA ASN A 244 7.87 8.96 23.01
C ASN A 244 7.07 7.80 22.41
N HIS A 245 7.04 7.63 21.09
CA HIS A 245 6.14 6.67 20.44
C HIS A 245 6.83 5.65 19.53
N MET A 246 7.88 6.05 18.80
CA MET A 246 8.47 5.18 17.77
C MET A 246 9.78 4.51 18.21
N LYS A 247 10.53 5.16 19.10
CA LYS A 247 11.86 4.69 19.55
C LYS A 247 11.75 3.40 20.34
N LEU A 248 12.58 2.43 19.98
CA LEU A 248 12.72 1.17 20.69
C LEU A 248 13.93 1.21 21.63
N THR A 249 13.82 0.55 22.78
CA THR A 249 14.94 0.31 23.70
C THR A 249 15.60 -1.03 23.45
N THR A 250 14.83 -2.02 23.01
CA THR A 250 15.31 -3.36 22.65
C THR A 250 14.47 -3.92 21.50
N VAL A 251 15.02 -4.90 20.78
CA VAL A 251 14.34 -5.62 19.70
C VAL A 251 14.57 -7.12 19.88
N ASP A 252 13.52 -7.89 19.68
CA ASP A 252 13.54 -9.35 19.59
C ASP A 252 13.23 -9.82 18.15
N GLU A 253 13.10 -11.14 17.95
CA GLU A 253 12.85 -11.73 16.64
C GLU A 253 11.52 -11.24 16.02
N GLU A 254 10.48 -11.05 16.83
CA GLU A 254 9.20 -10.52 16.37
C GLU A 254 9.35 -9.07 15.89
N GLY A 255 10.11 -8.24 16.63
CA GLY A 255 10.45 -6.88 16.21
C GLY A 255 11.22 -6.83 14.89
N ILE A 256 12.10 -7.81 14.61
CA ILE A 256 12.76 -7.97 13.31
C ILE A 256 11.73 -8.25 12.22
N PHE A 257 10.86 -9.25 12.41
CA PHE A 257 9.84 -9.57 11.43
C PHE A 257 8.95 -8.37 11.12
N ASP A 258 8.51 -7.64 12.13
CA ASP A 258 7.64 -6.49 11.95
C ASP A 258 8.35 -5.34 11.22
N GLU A 259 9.62 -5.07 11.54
CA GLU A 259 10.35 -3.99 10.88
C GLU A 259 10.66 -4.31 9.41
N TYR A 260 11.01 -5.56 9.10
CA TYR A 260 11.11 -6.03 7.71
C TYR A 260 9.78 -5.91 6.97
N ALA A 261 8.66 -6.24 7.62
CA ALA A 261 7.33 -6.15 7.02
C ALA A 261 6.97 -4.70 6.65
N ARG A 262 7.22 -3.74 7.55
CA ARG A 262 6.99 -2.31 7.30
C ARG A 262 7.92 -1.75 6.23
N GLU A 263 9.22 -1.96 6.41
CA GLU A 263 10.23 -1.27 5.62
C GLU A 263 10.30 -1.84 4.20
N LEU A 264 10.28 -3.17 4.06
CA LEU A 264 10.47 -3.87 2.78
C LEU A 264 9.16 -4.42 2.19
N CYS A 265 8.00 -3.83 2.54
CA CYS A 265 6.72 -4.23 1.98
C CYS A 265 6.73 -4.17 0.44
N GLY A 266 6.37 -5.29 -0.19
CA GLY A 266 6.38 -5.43 -1.66
C GLY A 266 7.77 -5.63 -2.29
N GLU A 267 8.87 -5.61 -1.53
CA GLU A 267 10.25 -5.75 -2.06
C GLU A 267 10.73 -7.23 -2.04
N PHE A 268 9.81 -8.19 -2.12
CA PHE A 268 10.09 -9.63 -2.28
C PHE A 268 11.01 -10.30 -1.23
N SER A 269 11.30 -9.65 -0.10
CA SER A 269 12.20 -10.16 0.94
C SER A 269 11.55 -11.10 1.96
N ARG A 270 10.21 -11.01 2.12
CA ARG A 270 9.50 -11.69 3.23
C ARG A 270 9.64 -13.20 3.21
N TRP A 271 9.58 -13.84 2.05
CA TRP A 271 9.76 -15.29 1.94
C TRP A 271 11.15 -15.73 2.40
N ALA A 272 12.20 -15.03 1.95
CA ALA A 272 13.58 -15.36 2.31
C ALA A 272 13.85 -15.17 3.81
N LEU A 273 13.26 -14.13 4.42
CA LEU A 273 13.30 -13.89 5.86
C LEU A 273 12.67 -15.04 6.64
N LEU A 274 11.41 -15.38 6.36
CA LEU A 274 10.73 -16.45 7.08
C LEU A 274 11.40 -17.82 6.87
N LYS A 275 11.93 -18.07 5.67
CA LYS A 275 12.66 -19.29 5.34
C LYS A 275 13.92 -19.48 6.18
N ARG A 276 14.77 -18.45 6.30
CA ARG A 276 16.05 -18.56 7.03
C ARG A 276 15.86 -18.64 8.55
N HIS A 277 14.79 -18.04 9.06
CA HIS A 277 14.38 -18.15 10.47
C HIS A 277 13.57 -19.41 10.79
N LYS A 278 13.24 -20.26 9.80
CA LYS A 278 12.36 -21.43 9.99
C LYS A 278 11.00 -21.07 10.61
N ALA A 279 10.45 -19.93 10.19
CA ALA A 279 9.30 -19.31 10.84
C ALA A 279 7.99 -19.46 10.04
N PHE A 280 7.95 -20.21 8.94
CA PHE A 280 6.73 -20.30 8.12
C PHE A 280 5.55 -20.88 8.90
N GLU A 281 5.76 -21.97 9.61
CA GLU A 281 4.73 -22.72 10.32
C GLU A 281 3.98 -21.83 11.32
N ASP A 282 4.74 -21.15 12.19
CA ASP A 282 4.20 -20.24 13.20
C ASP A 282 3.56 -18.99 12.55
N ARG A 283 4.27 -18.34 11.63
CA ARG A 283 3.83 -17.06 11.06
C ARG A 283 2.62 -17.23 10.13
N LEU A 284 2.55 -18.33 9.37
CA LEU A 284 1.39 -18.62 8.55
C LEU A 284 0.18 -18.96 9.42
N ALA A 285 0.35 -19.77 10.48
CA ALA A 285 -0.75 -20.10 11.38
C ALA A 285 -1.34 -18.85 12.04
N LYS A 286 -0.49 -17.89 12.45
CA LYS A 286 -0.92 -16.63 13.08
C LYS A 286 -1.57 -15.64 12.11
N TYR A 287 -1.05 -15.52 10.88
CA TYR A 287 -1.35 -14.36 10.03
C TYR A 287 -1.88 -14.70 8.63
N ASN A 288 -1.95 -15.98 8.26
CA ASN A 288 -2.49 -16.45 6.99
C ASN A 288 -2.96 -17.91 7.08
N VAL A 289 -4.07 -18.12 7.80
CA VAL A 289 -4.66 -19.45 8.05
C VAL A 289 -4.92 -20.24 6.76
N ARG A 290 -5.27 -19.54 5.67
CA ARG A 290 -5.46 -20.16 4.35
C ARG A 290 -4.17 -20.78 3.81
N ALA A 291 -3.07 -20.03 3.86
CA ALA A 291 -1.78 -20.54 3.41
C ALA A 291 -1.23 -21.61 4.37
N ALA A 292 -1.47 -21.46 5.68
CA ALA A 292 -1.08 -22.45 6.68
C ALA A 292 -1.68 -23.84 6.38
N ALA A 293 -2.96 -23.89 5.98
CA ALA A 293 -3.65 -25.15 5.65
C ALA A 293 -3.03 -25.91 4.46
N SER A 294 -2.30 -25.22 3.58
CA SER A 294 -1.64 -25.82 2.42
C SER A 294 -0.12 -25.94 2.57
N PHE A 295 0.45 -25.43 3.67
CA PHE A 295 1.89 -25.43 3.88
C PHE A 295 2.37 -26.80 4.36
N ASN A 296 3.35 -27.36 3.65
CA ASN A 296 4.04 -28.59 4.00
C ASN A 296 5.52 -28.29 4.27
N SER A 297 5.92 -28.36 5.53
CA SER A 297 7.28 -28.06 5.99
C SER A 297 8.36 -28.98 5.40
N SER A 298 8.01 -30.20 4.96
CA SER A 298 8.97 -31.09 4.30
C SER A 298 9.26 -30.72 2.85
N LYS A 299 8.42 -29.89 2.21
CA LYS A 299 8.53 -29.53 0.79
C LYS A 299 8.74 -28.03 0.56
N ASN A 300 7.91 -27.20 1.20
CA ASN A 300 7.71 -25.81 0.80
C ASN A 300 8.83 -24.84 1.25
N TYR A 301 9.86 -25.32 1.92
CA TYR A 301 11.08 -24.54 2.12
C TYR A 301 11.89 -24.38 0.81
N LEU A 302 11.74 -25.31 -0.13
CA LEU A 302 12.41 -25.30 -1.43
C LEU A 302 11.38 -25.23 -2.56
N ARG A 303 11.80 -24.76 -3.73
CA ARG A 303 10.97 -24.81 -4.93
C ARG A 303 11.07 -26.20 -5.56
N PRO A 304 10.01 -26.71 -6.20
CA PRO A 304 10.13 -27.91 -7.03
C PRO A 304 11.18 -27.68 -8.12
N ILE A 305 11.95 -28.72 -8.43
CA ILE A 305 12.81 -28.74 -9.61
C ILE A 305 11.94 -29.16 -10.80
N SER A 306 12.11 -28.48 -11.94
CA SER A 306 11.30 -28.75 -13.13
C SER A 306 11.47 -30.20 -13.60
N TYR A 307 10.37 -30.90 -13.84
CA TYR A 307 10.40 -32.25 -14.41
C TYR A 307 11.07 -32.26 -15.79
N ASP A 308 10.80 -31.25 -16.62
CA ASP A 308 11.42 -31.11 -17.95
C ASP A 308 12.94 -30.95 -17.83
N PHE A 309 13.42 -30.25 -16.80
CA PHE A 309 14.85 -30.14 -16.53
C PHE A 309 15.43 -31.49 -16.09
N LEU A 310 14.81 -32.16 -15.12
CA LEU A 310 15.28 -33.44 -14.59
C LEU A 310 15.30 -34.54 -15.66
N SER A 311 14.34 -34.56 -16.58
CA SER A 311 14.27 -35.56 -17.65
C SER A 311 15.32 -35.37 -18.77
N GLN A 312 16.05 -34.25 -18.77
CA GLN A 312 17.04 -33.90 -19.80
C GLN A 312 18.49 -34.02 -19.34
N ILE A 313 18.73 -34.29 -18.05
CA ILE A 313 20.07 -34.39 -17.48
C ILE A 313 20.39 -35.82 -17.05
N ASP A 314 21.65 -36.24 -17.25
CA ASP A 314 22.08 -37.61 -16.95
C ASP A 314 22.21 -37.89 -15.44
N ASN A 315 22.32 -36.85 -14.60
CA ASN A 315 22.47 -36.96 -13.15
C ASN A 315 21.25 -36.45 -12.36
N ALA A 316 20.04 -36.65 -12.88
CA ALA A 316 18.79 -36.22 -12.25
C ALA A 316 18.64 -36.68 -10.78
N ASP A 317 19.07 -37.91 -10.49
CA ASP A 317 19.01 -38.50 -9.16
C ASP A 317 19.90 -37.77 -8.13
N GLU A 318 20.97 -37.10 -8.57
CA GLU A 318 21.84 -36.29 -7.70
C GLU A 318 21.18 -34.97 -7.27
N TYR A 319 20.31 -34.40 -8.13
CA TYR A 319 19.56 -33.18 -7.82
C TYR A 319 18.32 -33.47 -6.96
N GLY A 320 17.61 -34.56 -7.27
CA GLY A 320 16.33 -34.91 -6.63
C GLY A 320 15.19 -33.92 -6.97
N THR A 321 14.04 -34.07 -6.31
CA THR A 321 12.83 -33.26 -6.60
C THR A 321 12.50 -32.23 -5.53
N ASN A 322 13.33 -32.13 -4.47
CA ASN A 322 13.00 -31.41 -3.23
C ASN A 322 11.72 -31.93 -2.54
N GLY A 323 11.41 -33.23 -2.68
CA GLY A 323 10.24 -33.87 -2.07
C GLY A 323 8.94 -33.67 -2.85
N TYR A 324 9.00 -33.08 -4.04
CA TYR A 324 7.86 -32.94 -4.95
C TYR A 324 7.67 -34.19 -5.81
#